data_AF-A0A3D2TJN8-F1
#
_entry.id   AF-A0A3D2TJN8-F1
#
_cell.length_a   1.000
_cell.length_b   1.000
_cell.length_c   1.000
_cell.angle_alpha   90.00
_cell.angle_beta   90.00
_cell.angle_gamma   90.00
#
_symmetry.space_group_name_H-M   'P 1'
#
loop_
_entity.id
_entity.type
_entity.pdbx_description
1 polymer ?
#
loop_
_entity_poly.entity_id
_entity_poly.type
_entity_poly.pdbx_seq_one_letter_code
_entity_poly.pdbx_strand_id
1 'polypeptide(L)'
;MPAAEPVAEQPAPSQPLLLALLAWGIGILADRYGDVPLLFWWCLAALLILISIALRRIGKDHQFAPLLLSALVCVGGGWHQLHWGFAARHELGRFAREASQPVCVEAVAVDRMMWSPAPTSDPLRAMPVGPMGEVLVSITRIRNGRQWQEAAGKCRLRVAGGLVDITAGDRLQVYALLGRVPSALNPGQYDWARAERRAGRYCDLYC
;
A
#
# COMPACT_ATOMS: atom_id res chain seq x y z
N MET A 1 7.54 -45.78 56.10
CA MET A 1 7.24 -45.41 54.70
C MET A 1 7.58 -43.93 54.55
N PRO A 2 8.58 -43.55 53.75
CA PRO A 2 8.87 -42.13 53.50
C PRO A 2 7.73 -41.51 52.68
N ALA A 3 7.28 -40.32 53.08
CA ALA A 3 6.26 -39.58 52.37
C ALA A 3 6.79 -39.14 51.00
N ALA A 4 6.01 -39.34 49.94
CA ALA A 4 6.35 -38.90 48.60
C ALA A 4 6.49 -37.37 48.57
N GLU A 5 7.62 -36.87 48.09
CA GLU A 5 7.82 -35.44 47.88
C GLU A 5 6.86 -34.94 46.79
N PRO A 6 6.22 -33.77 46.98
CA PRO A 6 5.34 -33.19 45.98
C PRO A 6 6.15 -32.81 44.74
N VAL A 7 5.77 -33.37 43.58
CA VAL A 7 6.33 -33.00 42.28
C VAL A 7 5.99 -31.53 42.02
N ALA A 8 7.01 -30.68 41.97
CA ALA A 8 6.85 -29.27 41.67
C ALA A 8 6.27 -29.09 40.26
N GLU A 9 5.08 -28.50 40.18
CA GLU A 9 4.40 -28.20 38.93
C GLU A 9 5.21 -27.16 38.14
N GLN A 10 5.71 -27.53 36.97
CA GLN A 10 6.48 -26.59 36.14
C GLN A 10 5.53 -25.53 35.56
N PRO A 11 5.83 -24.22 35.72
CA PRO A 11 4.99 -23.18 35.16
C PRO A 11 4.97 -23.32 33.63
N ALA A 12 3.76 -23.27 33.06
CA ALA A 12 3.57 -23.36 31.62
C ALA A 12 4.43 -22.30 30.89
N PRO A 13 5.04 -22.64 29.74
CA PRO A 13 5.89 -21.71 29.01
C PRO A 13 5.08 -20.48 28.58
N SER A 14 5.50 -19.30 29.04
CA SER A 14 4.89 -18.03 28.65
C SER A 14 5.40 -17.60 27.28
N GLN A 15 4.48 -17.27 26.36
CA GLN A 15 4.80 -16.79 25.01
C GLN A 15 4.33 -15.33 24.82
N PRO A 16 4.93 -14.36 25.54
CA PRO A 16 4.46 -12.96 25.49
C PRO A 16 4.57 -12.34 24.09
N LEU A 17 5.55 -12.76 23.29
CA LEU A 17 5.70 -12.30 21.91
C LEU A 17 4.55 -12.75 21.00
N LEU A 18 3.95 -13.92 21.26
CA LEU A 18 2.78 -14.38 20.50
C LEU A 18 1.58 -13.48 20.75
N LEU A 19 1.33 -13.10 22.01
CA LEU A 19 0.24 -12.17 22.35
C LEU A 19 0.45 -10.80 21.71
N ALA A 20 1.69 -10.31 21.69
CA ALA A 20 2.04 -9.07 21.02
C ALA A 20 1.78 -9.14 19.51
N LEU A 21 2.21 -10.22 18.86
CA LEU A 21 1.98 -10.45 17.43
C LEU A 21 0.48 -10.49 17.09
N LEU A 22 -0.32 -11.21 17.90
CA LEU A 22 -1.77 -11.30 17.73
C LEU A 22 -2.44 -9.93 17.87
N ALA A 23 -2.09 -9.16 18.91
CA ALA A 23 -2.62 -7.81 19.10
C ALA A 23 -2.29 -6.89 17.92
N TRP A 24 -1.04 -6.90 17.45
CA TRP A 24 -0.63 -6.13 16.27
C TRP A 24 -1.41 -6.54 15.01
N GLY A 25 -1.55 -7.85 14.77
CA GLY A 25 -2.33 -8.39 13.66
C GLY A 25 -3.82 -8.04 13.70
N ILE A 26 -4.43 -8.04 14.89
CA ILE A 26 -5.82 -7.59 15.09
C ILE A 26 -5.97 -6.12 14.69
N GLY A 27 -4.99 -5.27 15.02
CA GLY A 27 -4.96 -3.87 14.61
C GLY A 27 -4.99 -3.69 13.09
N ILE A 28 -4.15 -4.45 12.40
CA ILE A 28 -4.08 -4.46 10.92
C ILE A 28 -5.42 -4.90 10.32
N LEU A 29 -6.03 -5.96 10.87
CA LEU A 29 -7.33 -6.44 10.41
C LEU A 29 -8.43 -5.40 10.66
N ALA A 30 -8.44 -4.77 11.83
CA ALA A 30 -9.42 -3.74 12.17
C ALA A 30 -9.35 -2.54 11.21
N ASP A 31 -8.15 -2.01 10.94
CA ASP A 31 -7.95 -0.92 9.99
C ASP A 31 -8.29 -1.34 8.54
N ARG A 32 -8.07 -2.61 8.18
CA ARG A 32 -8.45 -3.11 6.85
C ARG A 32 -9.96 -3.09 6.59
N TYR A 33 -10.78 -3.23 7.63
CA TYR A 33 -12.24 -3.27 7.51
C TYR A 33 -12.95 -2.00 8.00
N GLY A 34 -12.26 -1.13 8.75
CA GLY A 34 -12.77 0.15 9.21
C GLY A 34 -11.97 1.30 8.61
N ASP A 35 -12.65 2.27 8.00
CA ASP A 35 -12.02 3.50 7.46
C ASP A 35 -11.62 4.46 8.58
N VAL A 36 -10.75 4.01 9.48
CA VAL A 36 -10.33 4.76 10.67
C VAL A 36 -9.19 5.73 10.28
N PRO A 37 -9.29 7.03 10.61
CA PRO A 37 -8.26 7.98 10.24
C PRO A 37 -6.97 7.75 11.03
N LEU A 38 -5.83 7.99 10.38
CA LEU A 38 -4.50 7.78 10.95
C LEU A 38 -4.30 8.44 12.33
N LEU A 39 -4.78 9.68 12.49
CA LEU A 39 -4.66 10.42 13.74
C LEU A 39 -5.38 9.74 14.90
N PHE A 40 -6.51 9.07 14.63
CA PHE A 40 -7.26 8.36 15.66
C PHE A 40 -6.43 7.20 16.24
N TRP A 41 -5.79 6.39 15.37
CA TRP A 41 -4.93 5.29 15.81
C TRP A 41 -3.80 5.75 16.74
N TRP A 42 -3.09 6.82 16.34
CA TRP A 42 -1.96 7.33 17.13
C TRP A 42 -2.39 8.01 18.43
N CYS A 43 -3.46 8.81 18.40
CA CYS A 43 -4.00 9.44 19.61
C CYS A 43 -4.51 8.39 20.61
N LEU A 44 -5.22 7.36 20.14
CA LEU A 44 -5.72 6.29 20.99
C LEU A 44 -4.58 5.45 21.57
N ALA A 45 -3.57 5.11 20.75
CA ALA A 45 -2.38 4.41 21.23
C ALA A 45 -1.66 5.21 22.34
N ALA A 46 -1.42 6.50 22.11
CA ALA A 46 -0.79 7.38 23.09
C ALA A 46 -1.60 7.48 24.39
N LEU A 47 -2.93 7.64 24.28
CA LEU A 47 -3.84 7.69 25.43
C LEU A 47 -3.78 6.40 26.25
N LEU A 48 -3.84 5.23 25.59
CA LEU A 48 -3.79 3.92 26.27
C LEU A 48 -2.45 3.70 26.98
N ILE A 49 -1.34 4.10 26.34
CA ILE A 49 -0.01 4.05 26.97
C ILE A 49 0.03 4.96 28.21
N LEU A 50 -0.45 6.20 28.12
CA LEU A 50 -0.49 7.11 29.27
C LEU A 50 -1.35 6.57 30.42
N ILE A 51 -2.54 6.01 30.12
CA ILE A 51 -3.42 5.39 31.12
C ILE A 51 -2.72 4.19 31.78
N SER A 52 -2.06 3.33 30.99
CA SER A 52 -1.33 2.17 31.52
C SER A 52 -0.20 2.59 32.48
N ILE A 53 0.56 3.63 32.14
CA ILE A 53 1.62 4.17 32.99
C ILE A 53 1.04 4.74 34.29
N ALA A 54 -0.07 5.47 34.21
CA ALA A 54 -0.74 6.04 35.39
C ALA A 54 -1.27 4.95 36.33
N LEU A 55 -1.93 3.91 35.79
CA LEU A 55 -2.46 2.80 36.57
C LEU A 55 -1.37 1.99 37.26
N ARG A 56 -0.24 1.77 36.58
CA ARG A 56 0.94 1.13 37.17
C ARG A 56 1.50 1.95 38.33
N ARG A 57 1.52 3.28 38.23
CA ARG A 57 1.94 4.17 39.32
C ARG A 57 1.02 4.13 40.54
N ILE A 58 -0.26 3.78 40.35
CA ILE A 58 -1.27 3.67 41.43
C ILE A 58 -1.38 2.20 41.94
N GLY A 59 -0.50 1.30 41.48
CA GLY A 59 -0.45 -0.10 41.92
C GLY A 59 -1.52 -1.02 41.31
N LYS A 60 -2.17 -0.60 40.23
CA LYS A 60 -3.18 -1.42 39.51
C LYS A 60 -2.54 -2.25 38.39
N ASP A 61 -1.62 -3.13 38.75
CA ASP A 61 -0.79 -3.89 37.79
C ASP A 61 -1.59 -4.83 36.89
N HIS A 62 -2.71 -5.38 37.36
CA HIS A 62 -3.56 -6.28 36.57
C HIS A 62 -4.17 -5.62 35.31
N GLN A 63 -4.28 -4.29 35.29
CA GLN A 63 -4.83 -3.55 34.14
C GLN A 63 -3.75 -3.13 33.13
N PHE A 64 -2.48 -3.22 33.50
CA PHE A 64 -1.37 -2.75 32.66
C PHE A 64 -1.25 -3.56 31.36
N ALA A 65 -1.23 -4.89 31.47
CA ALA A 65 -1.07 -5.80 30.34
C ALA A 65 -2.17 -5.64 29.26
N PRO A 66 -3.49 -5.68 29.58
CA PRO A 66 -4.52 -5.54 28.56
C PRO A 66 -4.54 -4.17 27.89
N LEU A 67 -4.19 -3.10 28.62
CA LEU A 67 -4.07 -1.75 28.03
C LEU A 67 -2.89 -1.65 27.07
N LEU A 68 -1.76 -2.24 27.42
CA LEU A 68 -0.59 -2.25 26.56
C LEU A 68 -0.84 -3.08 25.28
N LEU A 69 -1.54 -4.22 25.39
CA LEU A 69 -1.97 -5.00 24.23
C LEU A 69 -2.95 -4.20 23.35
N SER A 70 -3.90 -3.47 23.96
CA SER A 70 -4.81 -2.59 23.22
C SER A 70 -4.08 -1.45 22.51
N ALA A 71 -3.03 -0.88 23.14
CA ALA A 71 -2.18 0.11 22.50
C ALA A 71 -1.46 -0.49 21.28
N LEU A 72 -0.99 -1.74 21.38
CA LEU A 72 -0.33 -2.44 20.28
C LEU A 72 -1.29 -2.75 19.11
N VAL A 73 -2.56 -3.04 19.39
CA VAL A 73 -3.63 -3.08 18.36
C VAL A 73 -3.68 -1.73 17.63
N CYS A 74 -3.71 -0.62 18.36
CA CYS A 74 -3.79 0.71 17.75
C CYS A 74 -2.55 1.04 16.90
N VAL A 75 -1.36 0.65 17.35
CA VAL A 75 -0.11 0.80 16.59
C VAL A 75 -0.15 -0.06 15.32
N GLY A 76 -0.70 -1.28 15.38
CA GLY A 76 -0.89 -2.13 14.20
C GLY A 76 -1.79 -1.50 13.14
N GLY A 77 -2.94 -0.95 13.56
CA GLY A 77 -3.84 -0.22 12.68
C GLY A 77 -3.19 1.03 12.09
N GLY A 78 -2.55 1.85 12.92
CA GLY A 78 -1.84 3.06 12.48
C GLY A 78 -0.69 2.77 11.52
N TRP A 79 0.06 1.69 11.74
CA TRP A 79 1.11 1.22 10.83
C TRP A 79 0.53 0.79 9.48
N HIS A 80 -0.56 0.02 9.49
CA HIS A 80 -1.23 -0.38 8.25
C HIS A 80 -1.70 0.85 7.47
N GLN A 81 -2.33 1.81 8.13
CA GLN A 81 -2.82 3.02 7.49
C GLN A 81 -1.68 3.90 6.92
N LEU A 82 -0.53 3.97 7.59
CA LEU A 82 0.66 4.67 7.07
C LEU A 82 1.19 4.03 5.79
N HIS A 83 1.21 2.70 5.73
CA HIS A 83 1.85 1.97 4.64
C HIS A 83 0.92 1.75 3.44
N TRP A 84 -0.38 1.62 3.67
CA TRP A 84 -1.38 1.30 2.63
C TRP A 84 -2.44 2.38 2.40
N GLY A 85 -2.68 3.28 3.37
CA GLY A 85 -3.67 4.35 3.25
C GLY A 85 -3.09 5.73 2.91
N PHE A 86 -1.81 5.96 3.17
CA PHE A 86 -1.18 7.27 2.98
C PHE A 86 -0.61 7.41 1.56
N ALA A 87 -1.47 7.83 0.63
CA ALA A 87 -1.02 8.32 -0.67
C ALA A 87 -0.29 9.67 -0.45
N ALA A 88 0.96 9.81 -0.91
CA ALA A 88 1.75 11.03 -0.73
C ALA A 88 0.99 12.31 -1.15
N ARG A 89 1.35 13.46 -0.56
CA ARG A 89 0.69 14.74 -0.87
C ARG A 89 0.76 15.10 -2.37
N HIS A 90 1.80 14.64 -3.06
CA HIS A 90 2.07 14.90 -4.47
C HIS A 90 1.88 13.66 -5.36
N GLU A 91 1.08 12.69 -4.95
CA GLU A 91 0.81 11.49 -5.76
C GLU A 91 0.32 11.84 -7.16
N LEU A 92 0.92 11.22 -8.19
CA LEU A 92 0.58 11.46 -9.59
C LEU A 92 -0.92 11.21 -9.84
N GLY A 93 -1.53 10.24 -9.13
CA GLY A 93 -2.96 9.94 -9.21
C GLY A 93 -3.88 11.11 -8.85
N ARG A 94 -3.40 12.12 -8.09
CA ARG A 94 -4.15 13.35 -7.81
C ARG A 94 -4.28 14.26 -9.04
N PHE A 95 -3.35 14.16 -9.99
CA PHE A 95 -3.41 14.87 -11.26
C PHE A 95 -4.23 14.13 -12.33
N ALA A 96 -4.46 12.82 -12.13
CA ALA A 96 -5.23 11.99 -13.05
C ALA A 96 -6.73 12.34 -12.98
N ARG A 97 -7.31 12.66 -14.15
CA ARG A 97 -8.75 12.86 -14.33
C ARG A 97 -9.43 11.54 -14.72
N GLU A 98 -10.75 11.55 -14.72
CA GLU A 98 -11.57 10.41 -15.14
C GLU A 98 -11.37 10.10 -16.62
N ALA A 99 -11.40 11.13 -17.47
CA ALA A 99 -10.93 11.03 -18.85
C ALA A 99 -9.40 11.14 -18.90
N SER A 100 -8.76 10.25 -19.66
CA SER A 100 -7.32 10.30 -19.90
C SER A 100 -6.91 11.62 -20.54
N GLN A 101 -5.80 12.19 -20.09
CA GLN A 101 -5.32 13.50 -20.55
C GLN A 101 -3.82 13.47 -20.86
N PRO A 102 -3.33 14.24 -21.85
CA PRO A 102 -1.91 14.32 -22.14
C PRO A 102 -1.13 14.98 -21.00
N VAL A 103 0.00 14.38 -20.64
CA VAL A 103 0.94 14.87 -19.63
C VAL A 103 2.38 14.69 -20.11
N CYS A 104 3.28 15.44 -19.48
CA CYS A 104 4.71 15.21 -19.57
C CYS A 104 5.26 15.02 -18.15
N VAL A 105 5.98 13.93 -17.90
CA VAL A 105 6.52 13.58 -16.57
C VAL A 105 8.00 13.24 -16.63
N GLU A 106 8.70 13.51 -15.54
CA GLU A 106 10.04 12.96 -15.27
C GLU A 106 9.89 11.79 -14.30
N ALA A 107 10.47 10.65 -14.66
CA ALA A 107 10.37 9.43 -13.89
C ALA A 107 11.69 8.65 -13.88
N VAL A 108 11.81 7.71 -12.95
CA VAL A 108 12.91 6.73 -12.91
C VAL A 108 12.31 5.35 -13.08
N ALA A 109 12.82 4.56 -14.02
CA ALA A 109 12.43 3.17 -14.18
C ALA A 109 12.79 2.37 -12.92
N VAL A 110 11.81 1.66 -12.37
CA VAL A 110 11.97 0.83 -11.16
C VAL A 110 12.37 -0.59 -11.53
N ASP A 111 11.93 -1.06 -12.70
CA ASP A 111 12.18 -2.39 -13.23
C ASP A 111 12.52 -2.30 -14.72
N ARG A 112 12.87 -3.43 -15.33
CA ARG A 112 13.06 -3.54 -16.78
C ARG A 112 11.72 -3.50 -17.52
N MET A 113 11.76 -3.13 -18.80
CA MET A 113 10.60 -3.26 -19.68
C MET A 113 10.25 -4.74 -19.92
N MET A 114 8.98 -5.06 -19.72
CA MET A 114 8.37 -6.33 -20.05
C MET A 114 7.59 -6.22 -21.36
N TRP A 115 7.88 -7.11 -22.30
CA TRP A 115 7.25 -7.13 -23.61
C TRP A 115 6.13 -8.17 -23.67
N SER A 116 4.96 -7.74 -24.12
CA SER A 116 3.83 -8.60 -24.47
C SER A 116 3.65 -8.61 -25.99
N PRO A 117 3.64 -9.79 -26.64
CA PRO A 117 3.41 -9.88 -28.07
C PRO A 117 1.97 -9.43 -28.41
N ALA A 118 1.77 -9.04 -29.67
CA ALA A 118 0.42 -8.80 -30.17
C ALA A 118 -0.43 -10.07 -30.00
N PRO A 119 -1.68 -9.98 -29.50
CA PRO A 119 -2.59 -11.12 -29.45
C PRO A 119 -2.82 -11.65 -30.87
N THR A 120 -3.14 -12.94 -30.98
CA THR A 120 -3.50 -13.57 -32.25
C THR A 120 -4.64 -12.80 -32.93
N SER A 121 -4.55 -12.66 -34.26
CA SER A 121 -5.56 -11.95 -35.05
C SER A 121 -6.94 -12.57 -34.82
N ASP A 122 -7.89 -11.75 -34.39
CA ASP A 122 -9.28 -12.13 -34.16
C ASP A 122 -10.16 -11.34 -35.14
N PRO A 123 -10.84 -12.00 -36.10
CA PRO A 123 -11.68 -11.31 -37.08
C PRO A 123 -12.87 -10.57 -36.45
N LEU A 124 -13.25 -10.90 -35.21
CA LEU A 124 -14.31 -10.20 -34.47
C LEU A 124 -13.79 -8.94 -33.75
N ARG A 125 -12.47 -8.70 -33.77
CA ARG A 125 -11.88 -7.51 -33.15
C ARG A 125 -11.73 -6.40 -34.18
N ALA A 126 -12.59 -5.39 -34.07
CA ALA A 126 -12.60 -4.24 -34.99
C ALA A 126 -11.29 -3.41 -34.97
N MET A 127 -10.57 -3.39 -33.85
CA MET A 127 -9.31 -2.66 -33.70
C MET A 127 -8.17 -3.62 -33.34
N PRO A 128 -7.21 -3.87 -34.25
CA PRO A 128 -6.04 -4.68 -33.95
C PRO A 128 -5.24 -4.08 -32.78
N VAL A 129 -4.78 -4.95 -31.88
CA VAL A 129 -3.92 -4.54 -30.76
C VAL A 129 -2.49 -4.93 -31.12
N GLY A 130 -1.60 -3.94 -31.17
CA GLY A 130 -0.17 -4.17 -31.42
C GLY A 130 0.56 -4.75 -30.20
N PRO A 131 1.87 -5.04 -30.34
CA PRO A 131 2.71 -5.38 -29.19
C PRO A 131 2.75 -4.23 -28.17
N MET A 132 2.93 -4.59 -26.90
CA MET A 132 2.90 -3.64 -25.80
C MET A 132 4.11 -3.85 -24.88
N GLY A 133 4.84 -2.77 -24.61
CA GLY A 133 5.86 -2.71 -23.58
C GLY A 133 5.24 -2.20 -22.27
N GLU A 134 5.66 -2.76 -21.15
CA GLU A 134 5.24 -2.34 -19.82
C GLU A 134 6.44 -2.18 -18.90
N VAL A 135 6.53 -1.06 -18.19
CA VAL A 135 7.56 -0.84 -17.18
C VAL A 135 6.99 -0.10 -15.97
N LEU A 136 7.43 -0.48 -14.78
CA LEU A 136 7.10 0.25 -13.56
C LEU A 136 8.02 1.46 -13.44
N VAL A 137 7.46 2.65 -13.24
CA VAL A 137 8.23 3.88 -13.08
C VAL A 137 7.88 4.57 -11.76
N SER A 138 8.88 5.22 -11.16
CA SER A 138 8.74 6.09 -10.00
C SER A 138 8.75 7.54 -10.49
N ILE A 139 7.65 8.24 -10.26
CA ILE A 139 7.48 9.62 -10.69
C ILE A 139 8.29 10.55 -9.79
N THR A 140 8.89 11.57 -10.41
CA THR A 140 9.65 12.61 -9.71
C THR A 140 9.08 14.00 -9.95
N ARG A 141 8.60 14.28 -11.18
CA ARG A 141 7.99 15.56 -11.54
C ARG A 141 6.92 15.41 -12.61
N ILE A 142 5.96 16.32 -12.60
CA ILE A 142 4.97 16.52 -13.67
C ILE A 142 5.09 17.94 -14.22
N ARG A 143 4.94 18.09 -15.53
CA ARG A 143 4.96 19.38 -16.21
C ARG A 143 3.57 20.01 -16.22
N ASN A 144 3.47 21.22 -15.69
CA ASN A 144 2.28 22.07 -15.79
C ASN A 144 2.62 23.31 -16.63
N GLY A 145 2.24 23.27 -17.92
CA GLY A 145 2.62 24.29 -18.89
C GLY A 145 4.15 24.36 -19.09
N ARG A 146 4.76 25.46 -18.65
CA ARG A 146 6.22 25.66 -18.72
C ARG A 146 6.96 25.28 -17.44
N GLN A 147 6.24 25.01 -16.37
CA GLN A 147 6.83 24.75 -15.06
C GLN A 147 6.80 23.26 -14.73
N TRP A 148 7.84 22.81 -14.03
CA TRP A 148 7.87 21.49 -13.42
C TRP A 148 7.40 21.58 -11.98
N GLN A 149 6.51 20.67 -11.58
CA GLN A 149 6.01 20.53 -10.23
C GLN A 149 6.44 19.17 -9.69
N GLU A 150 6.78 19.11 -8.40
CA GLU A 150 7.09 17.84 -7.74
C GLU A 150 5.87 16.91 -7.79
N ALA A 151 6.12 15.66 -8.16
CA ALA A 151 5.13 14.61 -8.17
C ALA A 151 5.79 13.32 -7.67
N ALA A 152 5.03 12.49 -6.98
CA ALA A 152 5.47 11.24 -6.41
C ALA A 152 4.52 10.11 -6.80
N GLY A 153 4.91 8.89 -6.46
CA GLY A 153 4.11 7.70 -6.70
C GLY A 153 4.73 6.79 -7.74
N LYS A 154 4.24 5.55 -7.76
CA LYS A 154 4.62 4.56 -8.76
C LYS A 154 3.46 4.33 -9.70
N CYS A 155 3.75 4.25 -10.99
CA CYS A 155 2.73 3.94 -11.99
C CYS A 155 3.31 3.06 -13.08
N ARG A 156 2.42 2.41 -13.80
CA ARG A 156 2.77 1.60 -14.96
C ARG A 156 2.87 2.51 -16.18
N LEU A 157 3.99 2.45 -16.88
CA LEU A 157 4.16 3.04 -18.20
C LEU A 157 3.94 1.95 -19.24
N ARG A 158 2.95 2.16 -20.09
CA ARG A 158 2.61 1.29 -21.22
C ARG A 158 2.99 1.99 -22.51
N VAL A 159 3.82 1.32 -23.31
CA VAL A 159 4.35 1.85 -24.56
C VAL A 159 3.84 0.97 -25.70
N ALA A 160 3.11 1.56 -26.63
CA ALA A 160 2.65 0.85 -27.83
C ALA A 160 3.77 0.72 -28.87
N GLY A 161 3.87 -0.45 -29.51
CA GLY A 161 4.89 -0.70 -30.53
C GLY A 161 6.24 -1.07 -29.93
N GLY A 162 7.27 -1.24 -30.76
CA GLY A 162 8.60 -1.63 -30.32
C GLY A 162 9.55 -0.45 -30.35
N LEU A 163 10.02 0.03 -29.19
CA LEU A 163 11.38 0.53 -28.99
C LEU A 163 11.64 0.95 -27.53
N VAL A 164 12.93 0.95 -27.19
CA VAL A 164 13.63 1.30 -25.94
C VAL A 164 13.82 0.12 -24.97
N ASP A 165 15.08 -0.34 -24.88
CA ASP A 165 15.55 -1.14 -23.75
C ASP A 165 15.60 -0.24 -22.52
N ILE A 166 14.50 -0.19 -21.78
CA ILE A 166 14.41 0.50 -20.49
C ILE A 166 14.83 -0.50 -19.40
N THR A 167 15.80 -0.09 -18.59
CA THR A 167 16.32 -0.83 -17.45
C THR A 167 16.07 -0.09 -16.14
N ALA A 168 16.12 -0.82 -15.02
CA ALA A 168 15.96 -0.22 -13.71
C ALA A 168 17.04 0.84 -13.45
N GLY A 169 16.63 2.03 -13.00
CA GLY A 169 17.49 3.19 -12.77
C GLY A 169 17.48 4.22 -13.89
N ASP A 170 16.95 3.90 -15.08
CA ASP A 170 16.91 4.85 -16.19
C ASP A 170 16.02 6.04 -15.88
N ARG A 171 16.51 7.24 -16.22
CA ARG A 171 15.77 8.49 -16.08
C ARG A 171 15.00 8.77 -17.35
N LEU A 172 13.69 8.83 -17.24
CA LEU A 172 12.77 8.93 -18.37
C LEU A 172 12.08 10.29 -18.34
N GLN A 173 12.01 10.93 -19.51
CA GLN A 173 11.04 11.99 -19.77
C GLN A 173 9.95 11.43 -20.67
N VAL A 174 8.74 11.34 -20.15
CA VAL A 174 7.65 10.62 -20.80
C VAL A 174 6.56 11.60 -21.20
N TYR A 175 6.18 11.56 -22.47
CA TYR A 175 4.99 12.22 -23.00
C TYR A 175 3.92 11.15 -23.19
N ALA A 176 2.86 11.20 -22.40
CA ALA A 176 1.89 10.12 -22.33
C ALA A 176 0.49 10.64 -22.00
N LEU A 177 -0.51 9.79 -22.16
CA LEU A 177 -1.83 9.95 -21.58
C LEU A 177 -1.81 9.42 -20.14
N LEU A 178 -2.16 10.28 -19.19
CA LEU A 178 -2.39 9.91 -17.79
C LEU A 178 -3.85 9.58 -17.59
N GLY A 179 -4.14 8.37 -17.11
CA GLY A 179 -5.48 7.92 -16.76
C GLY A 179 -5.53 7.28 -15.37
N ARG A 180 -6.70 7.26 -14.75
CA ARG A 180 -6.96 6.44 -13.56
C ARG A 180 -7.17 4.98 -13.96
N VAL A 181 -6.74 4.07 -13.09
CA VAL A 181 -7.07 2.65 -13.27
C VAL A 181 -8.60 2.51 -13.15
N PRO A 182 -9.30 2.02 -14.17
CA PRO A 182 -10.76 1.92 -14.13
C PRO A 182 -11.19 0.89 -13.08
N SER A 183 -12.24 1.23 -12.33
CA SER A 183 -12.91 0.28 -11.44
C SER A 183 -13.66 -0.78 -12.25
N ALA A 184 -14.00 -1.89 -11.60
CA ALA A 184 -14.89 -2.89 -12.20
C ALA A 184 -16.19 -2.21 -12.69
N LEU A 185 -16.54 -2.41 -13.96
CA LEU A 185 -17.75 -1.83 -14.57
C LEU A 185 -18.91 -2.82 -14.56
N ASN A 186 -18.64 -4.11 -14.39
CA ASN A 186 -19.65 -5.17 -14.37
C ASN A 186 -19.68 -5.91 -13.02
N PRO A 187 -20.87 -6.31 -12.52
CA PRO A 187 -20.97 -7.20 -11.37
C PRO A 187 -20.18 -8.50 -11.58
N GLY A 188 -19.37 -8.88 -10.60
CA GLY A 188 -18.52 -10.09 -10.66
C GLY A 188 -17.20 -9.92 -11.41
N GLN A 189 -16.96 -8.79 -12.07
CA GLN A 189 -15.66 -8.48 -12.67
C GLN A 189 -14.62 -8.22 -11.58
N TYR A 190 -13.39 -8.69 -11.80
CA TYR A 190 -12.28 -8.40 -10.91
C TYR A 190 -11.99 -6.89 -10.85
N ASP A 191 -11.91 -6.34 -9.63
CA ASP A 191 -11.63 -4.92 -9.41
C ASP A 191 -10.12 -4.66 -9.46
N TRP A 192 -9.62 -4.42 -10.68
CA TRP A 192 -8.24 -4.05 -10.93
C TRP A 192 -7.83 -2.77 -10.20
N ALA A 193 -8.71 -1.77 -10.13
CA ALA A 193 -8.42 -0.53 -9.42
C ALA A 193 -8.15 -0.78 -7.93
N ARG A 194 -8.86 -1.72 -7.28
CA ARG A 194 -8.58 -2.10 -5.89
C ARG A 194 -7.28 -2.87 -5.74
N ALA A 195 -6.97 -3.76 -6.68
CA ALA A 195 -5.72 -4.53 -6.66
C ALA A 195 -4.49 -3.61 -6.85
N GLU A 196 -4.55 -2.69 -7.82
CA GLU A 196 -3.47 -1.73 -8.10
C GLU A 196 -3.27 -0.74 -6.95
N ARG A 197 -4.35 -0.24 -6.35
CA ARG A 197 -4.28 0.61 -5.15
C ARG A 197 -3.55 -0.05 -3.99
N ARG A 198 -3.76 -1.35 -3.76
CA ARG A 198 -3.04 -2.12 -2.73
C ARG A 198 -1.54 -2.22 -3.01
N ALA A 199 -1.14 -2.12 -4.26
CA ALA A 199 0.26 -2.09 -4.66
C ALA A 199 0.85 -0.68 -4.73
N GLY A 200 0.11 0.34 -4.25
CA GLY A 200 0.52 1.75 -4.28
C GLY A 200 0.49 2.36 -5.68
N ARG A 201 -0.29 1.79 -6.60
CA ARG A 201 -0.42 2.26 -7.98
C ARG A 201 -1.84 2.77 -8.20
N TYR A 202 -1.95 4.08 -8.48
CA TYR A 202 -3.23 4.78 -8.54
C TYR A 202 -3.62 5.23 -9.95
N CYS A 203 -2.67 5.19 -10.88
CA CYS A 203 -2.82 5.69 -12.25
C CYS A 203 -1.86 4.97 -13.19
N ASP A 204 -2.14 5.07 -14.49
CA ASP A 204 -1.33 4.53 -15.57
C ASP A 204 -0.95 5.63 -16.57
N LEU A 205 0.21 5.45 -17.19
CA LEU A 205 0.69 6.25 -18.31
C LEU A 205 0.68 5.41 -19.58
N TYR A 206 0.16 5.98 -20.66
CA TYR A 206 0.09 5.34 -21.98
C TYR A 206 0.70 6.23 -23.06
N CYS A 207 1.68 5.73 -23.81
CA CYS A 207 2.28 6.44 -24.95
C CYS A 207 2.43 5.56 -26.19
#